data_AF-A0A3D0RIX6-F1
#
_entry.id   AF-A0A3D0RIX6-F1
#
_cell.length_a   1.000
_cell.length_b   1.000
_cell.length_c   1.000
_cell.angle_alpha   90.00
_cell.angle_beta   90.00
_cell.angle_gamma   90.00
#
_symmetry.space_group_name_H-M   'P 1'
#
loop_
_entity.id
_entity.type
_entity.pdbx_description
1 polymer ?
#
loop_
_entity_poly.entity_id
_entity_poly.type
_entity_poly.pdbx_seq_one_letter_code
_entity_poly.pdbx_strand_id
1 'polypeptide(L)'
;MHKKTVLLTLLAVLMVSCGVKKTTVTPSKKLTGTGQEVINYGMRYLNKPYRFAGKGPHAFDCSGFTSFVFREFGYRLSTSSAGQDRQMPSIRQREHLQVGDLVFFEGRARNGRVGHVGIVKELLPGGEFRFLHASTTSGVIVSLSTEPYYASRYLRGGRILQENNALAIAEKVPREKPKQVKKGDTRRNAFTSAKAKEQVLIEAPKTKSEKETADIP
;
A
#
# COMPACT_ATOMS: atom_id res chain seq x y z
N MET A 1 38.34 55.27 -54.82
CA MET A 1 37.13 55.81 -55.49
C MET A 1 35.89 55.56 -54.62
N HIS A 2 34.83 56.34 -54.78
CA HIS A 2 33.52 56.14 -54.11
C HIS A 2 32.46 55.58 -55.09
N LYS A 3 31.28 55.16 -54.58
CA LYS A 3 30.11 54.50 -55.26
C LYS A 3 30.31 52.97 -55.38
N LYS A 4 29.35 52.06 -55.18
CA LYS A 4 27.88 52.00 -54.85
C LYS A 4 27.70 50.87 -53.79
N THR A 5 26.61 50.58 -53.05
CA THR A 5 25.30 51.16 -52.60
C THR A 5 24.86 50.25 -51.42
N VAL A 6 24.27 50.67 -50.29
CA VAL A 6 22.93 51.26 -50.05
C VAL A 6 21.74 50.37 -50.46
N LEU A 7 21.07 49.82 -49.43
CA LEU A 7 19.64 49.46 -49.33
C LEU A 7 19.04 48.35 -50.25
N LEU A 8 18.80 47.15 -49.69
CA LEU A 8 17.50 46.43 -49.81
C LEU A 8 17.33 45.31 -48.75
N THR A 9 16.08 45.13 -48.27
CA THR A 9 15.46 43.96 -47.57
C THR A 9 16.35 42.95 -46.81
N LEU A 10 16.27 42.73 -45.49
CA LEU A 10 15.12 42.49 -44.58
C LEU A 10 14.43 41.10 -44.71
N LEU A 11 15.11 40.02 -44.27
CA LEU A 11 14.57 38.73 -43.77
C LEU A 11 15.78 37.88 -43.26
N ALA A 12 15.73 36.97 -42.29
CA ALA A 12 14.64 36.57 -41.39
C ALA A 12 15.17 36.20 -39.98
N VAL A 13 14.52 36.75 -38.95
CA VAL A 13 14.24 36.19 -37.60
C VAL A 13 15.14 35.08 -37.02
N LEU A 14 15.88 35.48 -35.98
CA LEU A 14 16.16 34.74 -34.73
C LEU A 14 15.40 33.42 -34.51
N MET A 15 16.06 32.27 -34.72
CA MET A 15 15.59 30.96 -34.25
C MET A 15 16.39 30.48 -33.05
N VAL A 16 16.26 31.20 -31.93
CA VAL A 16 16.65 30.70 -30.60
C VAL A 16 15.68 29.57 -30.24
N SER A 17 16.09 28.33 -30.53
CA SER A 17 15.28 27.15 -30.26
C SER A 17 15.23 26.87 -28.76
N CYS A 18 14.31 27.54 -28.06
CA CYS A 18 13.87 27.16 -26.73
C CYS A 18 13.19 25.78 -26.82
N GLY A 19 13.99 24.73 -26.69
CA GLY A 19 13.55 23.34 -26.67
C GLY A 19 12.69 23.04 -25.45
N VAL A 20 11.43 23.46 -25.48
CA VAL A 20 10.40 23.09 -24.51
C VAL A 20 10.22 21.59 -24.57
N LYS A 21 10.93 20.89 -23.68
CA LYS A 21 10.71 19.47 -23.40
C LYS A 21 9.28 19.33 -22.89
N LYS A 22 8.36 19.00 -23.80
CA LYS A 22 6.99 18.63 -23.44
C LYS A 22 7.07 17.34 -22.63
N THR A 23 7.17 17.48 -21.31
CA THR A 23 7.05 16.37 -20.37
C THR A 23 5.66 15.78 -20.56
N THR A 24 5.56 14.75 -21.38
CA THR A 24 4.37 13.93 -21.51
C THR A 24 4.16 13.27 -20.16
N VAL A 25 3.28 13.85 -19.35
CA VAL A 25 2.85 13.27 -18.08
C VAL A 25 2.03 12.04 -18.44
N THR A 26 2.71 10.92 -18.65
CA THR A 26 2.09 9.62 -18.84
C THR A 26 1.09 9.42 -17.69
N PRO A 27 -0.21 9.25 -17.96
CA PRO A 27 -1.19 9.09 -16.90
C PRO A 27 -0.80 7.86 -16.08
N SER A 28 -0.34 8.10 -14.84
CA SER A 28 0.06 7.02 -13.94
C SER A 28 -1.11 6.05 -13.83
N LYS A 29 -0.89 4.75 -14.15
CA LYS A 29 -1.98 3.75 -14.16
C LYS A 29 -2.60 3.76 -12.75
N LYS A 30 -3.79 4.36 -12.65
CA LYS A 30 -4.48 4.48 -11.37
C LYS A 30 -4.67 3.07 -10.81
N LEU A 31 -4.30 2.88 -9.55
CA LEU A 31 -4.54 1.63 -8.84
C LEU A 31 -6.05 1.56 -8.54
N THR A 32 -6.69 0.52 -9.07
CA THR A 32 -8.14 0.31 -9.07
C THR A 32 -8.47 -1.03 -8.44
N GLY A 33 -9.64 -1.17 -7.83
CA GLY A 33 -10.06 -2.39 -7.16
C GLY A 33 -10.09 -2.25 -5.64
N THR A 34 -11.30 -2.31 -5.09
CA THR A 34 -11.58 -2.61 -3.70
C THR A 34 -11.22 -4.06 -3.38
N GLY A 35 -11.07 -4.40 -2.09
CA GLY A 35 -10.83 -5.77 -1.67
C GLY A 35 -11.92 -6.76 -2.10
N GLN A 36 -13.17 -6.31 -2.20
CA GLN A 36 -14.27 -7.15 -2.67
C GLN A 36 -14.16 -7.47 -4.18
N GLU A 37 -13.72 -6.52 -5.01
CA GLU A 37 -13.48 -6.77 -6.45
C GLU A 37 -12.31 -7.74 -6.66
N VAL A 38 -11.23 -7.59 -5.87
CA VAL A 38 -10.07 -8.51 -5.84
C VAL A 38 -10.52 -9.93 -5.54
N ILE A 39 -11.37 -10.11 -4.52
CA ILE A 39 -11.92 -11.42 -4.15
C ILE A 39 -12.89 -11.94 -5.20
N ASN A 40 -13.81 -11.13 -5.71
CA ASN A 40 -14.78 -11.54 -6.74
C ASN A 40 -14.07 -12.02 -8.01
N TYR A 41 -12.99 -11.35 -8.43
CA TYR A 41 -12.16 -11.79 -9.55
C TYR A 41 -11.42 -13.10 -9.23
N GLY A 42 -10.80 -13.21 -8.05
CA GLY A 42 -10.09 -14.43 -7.63
C GLY A 42 -10.98 -15.67 -7.56
N MET A 43 -12.24 -15.52 -7.10
CA MET A 43 -13.21 -16.61 -6.99
C MET A 43 -13.56 -17.25 -8.34
N ARG A 44 -13.35 -16.55 -9.47
CA ARG A 44 -13.52 -17.12 -10.83
C ARG A 44 -12.54 -18.26 -11.15
N TYR A 45 -11.50 -18.42 -10.33
CA TYR A 45 -10.44 -19.41 -10.50
C TYR A 45 -10.50 -20.53 -9.46
N LEU A 46 -11.59 -20.66 -8.69
CA LEU A 46 -11.82 -21.83 -7.81
C LEU A 46 -11.61 -23.15 -8.56
N ASN A 47 -11.12 -24.15 -7.81
CA ASN A 47 -10.80 -25.51 -8.29
C ASN A 47 -9.72 -25.57 -9.40
N LYS A 48 -9.06 -24.45 -9.76
CA LYS A 48 -7.88 -24.52 -10.66
C LYS A 48 -6.72 -25.21 -9.93
N PRO A 49 -6.07 -26.21 -10.53
CA PRO A 49 -5.09 -27.06 -9.85
C PRO A 49 -3.84 -26.29 -9.42
N TYR A 50 -3.20 -26.81 -8.37
CA TYR A 50 -1.90 -26.32 -7.94
C TYR A 50 -0.80 -26.78 -8.90
N ARG A 51 0.15 -25.90 -9.19
CA ARG A 51 1.42 -26.24 -9.85
C ARG A 51 2.50 -25.29 -9.35
N PHE A 52 3.62 -25.83 -8.88
CA PHE A 52 4.79 -25.05 -8.48
C PHE A 52 5.24 -24.10 -9.61
N ALA A 53 5.60 -22.86 -9.27
CA ALA A 53 5.87 -21.76 -10.21
C ALA A 53 4.70 -21.40 -11.16
N GLY A 54 3.47 -21.88 -10.88
CA GLY A 54 2.28 -21.66 -11.69
C GLY A 54 1.75 -20.23 -11.58
N LYS A 55 1.60 -19.55 -12.72
CA LYS A 55 1.23 -18.12 -12.81
C LYS A 55 -0.12 -17.87 -13.50
N GLY A 56 -0.96 -18.90 -13.58
CA GLY A 56 -2.29 -18.86 -14.20
C GLY A 56 -2.29 -18.96 -15.74
N PRO A 57 -3.48 -18.89 -16.37
CA PRO A 57 -4.80 -18.96 -15.75
C PRO A 57 -5.25 -20.41 -15.45
N HIS A 58 -4.55 -21.42 -15.98
CA HIS A 58 -4.95 -22.83 -15.90
C HIS A 58 -4.48 -23.53 -14.62
N ALA A 59 -3.33 -23.13 -14.06
CA ALA A 59 -2.76 -23.69 -12.83
C ALA A 59 -1.88 -22.65 -12.09
N PHE A 60 -1.80 -22.74 -10.77
CA PHE A 60 -1.19 -21.72 -9.91
C PHE A 60 -0.33 -22.29 -8.79
N ASP A 61 0.71 -21.57 -8.34
CA ASP A 61 1.13 -21.64 -6.93
C ASP A 61 0.49 -20.50 -6.13
N CYS A 62 0.68 -20.48 -4.80
CA CYS A 62 0.03 -19.52 -3.92
C CYS A 62 0.41 -18.06 -4.23
N SER A 63 1.69 -17.78 -4.46
CA SER A 63 2.19 -16.46 -4.86
C SER A 63 1.88 -16.11 -6.31
N GLY A 64 1.86 -17.09 -7.21
CA GLY A 64 1.44 -16.93 -8.60
C GLY A 64 -0.05 -16.65 -8.74
N PHE A 65 -0.89 -17.21 -7.87
CA PHE A 65 -2.31 -16.90 -7.75
C PHE A 65 -2.53 -15.46 -7.30
N THR A 66 -1.94 -15.04 -6.17
CA THR A 66 -2.08 -13.66 -5.70
C THR A 66 -1.52 -12.66 -6.72
N SER A 67 -0.33 -12.91 -7.27
CA SER A 67 0.27 -12.05 -8.31
C SER A 67 -0.51 -12.05 -9.63
N PHE A 68 -1.28 -13.10 -9.95
CA PHE A 68 -2.24 -13.09 -11.06
C PHE A 68 -3.44 -12.18 -10.76
N VAL A 69 -4.12 -12.40 -9.62
CA VAL A 69 -5.34 -11.64 -9.25
C VAL A 69 -5.04 -10.15 -9.13
N PHE A 70 -4.02 -9.77 -8.37
CA PHE A 70 -3.69 -8.36 -8.11
C PHE A 70 -3.18 -7.59 -9.35
N ARG A 71 -2.69 -8.29 -10.38
CA ARG A 71 -2.17 -7.69 -11.61
C ARG A 71 -3.27 -7.10 -12.50
N GLU A 72 -4.47 -7.68 -12.48
CA GLU A 72 -5.68 -7.12 -13.13
C GLU A 72 -5.88 -5.67 -12.66
N PHE A 73 -5.97 -5.53 -11.33
CA PHE A 73 -6.09 -4.31 -10.54
C PHE A 73 -4.84 -3.39 -10.58
N GLY A 74 -3.80 -3.78 -11.32
CA GLY A 74 -2.60 -2.99 -11.58
C GLY A 74 -1.47 -3.12 -10.56
N TYR A 75 -1.70 -3.83 -9.45
CA TYR A 75 -0.70 -4.03 -8.41
C TYR A 75 0.34 -5.10 -8.82
N ARG A 76 1.63 -4.83 -8.60
CA ARG A 76 2.74 -5.72 -9.00
C ARG A 76 3.32 -6.48 -7.80
N LEU A 77 2.70 -7.62 -7.49
CA LEU A 77 3.20 -8.56 -6.48
C LEU A 77 4.34 -9.44 -7.02
N SER A 78 5.34 -9.67 -6.17
CA SER A 78 6.48 -10.57 -6.38
C SER A 78 6.03 -12.01 -6.67
N THR A 79 6.86 -12.76 -7.40
CA THR A 79 6.59 -14.16 -7.77
C THR A 79 6.85 -15.18 -6.65
N SER A 80 7.07 -14.73 -5.42
CA SER A 80 7.27 -15.60 -4.25
C SER A 80 6.56 -15.03 -3.02
N SER A 81 5.99 -15.90 -2.17
CA SER A 81 5.23 -15.51 -0.98
C SER A 81 6.06 -14.68 0.00
N ALA A 82 7.29 -15.11 0.31
CA ALA A 82 8.24 -14.34 1.11
C ALA A 82 8.73 -13.04 0.43
N GLY A 83 8.60 -12.93 -0.89
CA GLY A 83 8.81 -11.68 -1.62
C GLY A 83 7.65 -10.70 -1.43
N GLN A 84 6.41 -11.19 -1.44
CA GLN A 84 5.20 -10.39 -1.22
C GLN A 84 5.12 -9.86 0.22
N ASP A 85 5.44 -10.69 1.21
CA ASP A 85 5.56 -10.31 2.64
C ASP A 85 6.48 -9.09 2.84
N ARG A 86 7.60 -9.03 2.11
CA ARG A 86 8.57 -7.92 2.15
C ARG A 86 8.20 -6.70 1.30
N GLN A 87 7.13 -6.74 0.51
CA GLN A 87 6.72 -5.62 -0.35
C GLN A 87 5.78 -4.62 0.33
N MET A 88 5.25 -4.93 1.52
CA MET A 88 4.20 -4.13 2.17
C MET A 88 4.36 -4.11 3.70
N PRO A 89 3.85 -3.07 4.40
CA PRO A 89 3.85 -3.03 5.86
C PRO A 89 3.08 -4.22 6.45
N SER A 90 3.67 -4.88 7.44
CA SER A 90 3.07 -6.05 8.09
C SER A 90 1.94 -5.68 9.05
N ILE A 91 0.77 -6.28 8.85
CA ILE A 91 -0.36 -6.23 9.79
C ILE A 91 -0.14 -7.32 10.85
N ARG A 92 0.16 -6.91 12.08
CA ARG A 92 0.52 -7.82 13.18
C ARG A 92 -0.70 -8.31 13.99
N GLN A 93 -1.69 -7.45 14.18
CA GLN A 93 -2.98 -7.72 14.82
C GLN A 93 -3.98 -8.20 13.76
N ARG A 94 -4.70 -9.31 14.00
CA ARG A 94 -5.66 -9.85 13.01
C ARG A 94 -6.90 -8.98 12.88
N GLU A 95 -7.19 -8.24 13.92
CA GLU A 95 -8.30 -7.31 14.11
C GLU A 95 -8.20 -6.11 13.16
N HIS A 96 -7.00 -5.86 12.61
CA HIS A 96 -6.72 -4.82 11.62
C HIS A 96 -6.71 -5.35 10.17
N LEU A 97 -6.95 -6.65 9.93
CA LEU A 97 -7.12 -7.20 8.58
C LEU A 97 -8.38 -6.63 7.92
N GLN A 98 -8.35 -6.57 6.59
CA GLN A 98 -9.47 -6.17 5.73
C GLN A 98 -9.64 -7.17 4.59
N VAL A 99 -10.84 -7.25 4.02
CA VAL A 99 -11.08 -8.02 2.78
C VAL A 99 -10.13 -7.50 1.70
N GLY A 100 -9.47 -8.41 0.98
CA GLY A 100 -8.44 -8.07 0.00
C GLY A 100 -7.02 -7.91 0.55
N ASP A 101 -6.77 -8.00 1.86
CA ASP A 101 -5.40 -8.11 2.39
C ASP A 101 -4.75 -9.44 2.01
N LEU A 102 -3.41 -9.45 1.98
CA LEU A 102 -2.66 -10.70 1.96
C LEU A 102 -2.46 -11.23 3.38
N VAL A 103 -2.54 -12.54 3.53
CA VAL A 103 -2.24 -13.26 4.78
C VAL A 103 -1.16 -14.31 4.55
N PHE A 104 -0.14 -14.28 5.41
CA PHE A 104 1.10 -15.02 5.24
C PHE A 104 1.24 -16.11 6.30
N PHE A 105 1.66 -17.29 5.86
CA PHE A 105 1.81 -18.48 6.69
C PHE A 105 3.16 -19.15 6.47
N GLU A 106 3.63 -19.90 7.46
CA GLU A 106 4.76 -20.80 7.29
C GLU A 106 4.51 -21.88 6.23
N GLY A 107 5.57 -22.26 5.52
CA GLY A 107 5.57 -23.44 4.67
C GLY A 107 5.71 -24.75 5.46
N ARG A 108 5.85 -25.87 4.74
CA ARG A 108 6.07 -27.21 5.31
C ARG A 108 7.30 -27.28 6.25
N ALA A 109 8.28 -26.39 6.08
CA ALA A 109 9.54 -26.36 6.81
C ALA A 109 9.49 -25.76 8.24
N ARG A 110 8.38 -25.14 8.67
CA ARG A 110 8.13 -24.70 10.07
C ARG A 110 9.30 -23.95 10.74
N ASN A 111 9.86 -22.95 10.05
CA ASN A 111 11.16 -22.34 10.36
C ASN A 111 11.10 -20.80 10.56
N GLY A 112 9.97 -20.27 11.01
CA GLY A 112 9.71 -18.84 11.24
C GLY A 112 9.48 -18.01 9.97
N ARG A 113 9.57 -18.62 8.78
CA ARG A 113 9.60 -17.91 7.49
C ARG A 113 8.34 -18.16 6.67
N VAL A 114 7.89 -17.12 5.98
CA VAL A 114 6.77 -17.20 5.04
C VAL A 114 7.07 -18.23 3.95
N GLY A 115 6.18 -19.22 3.82
CA GLY A 115 6.21 -20.20 2.74
C GLY A 115 4.89 -20.28 1.97
N HIS A 116 3.80 -19.74 2.52
CA HIS A 116 2.47 -19.74 1.89
C HIS A 116 1.78 -18.38 2.03
N VAL A 117 0.85 -18.08 1.11
CA VAL A 117 0.11 -16.81 1.07
C VAL A 117 -1.31 -17.04 0.55
N GLY A 118 -2.26 -16.24 1.05
CA GLY A 118 -3.63 -16.15 0.53
C GLY A 118 -4.18 -14.72 0.62
N ILE A 119 -5.41 -14.52 0.13
CA ILE A 119 -6.12 -13.24 0.14
C ILE A 119 -7.30 -13.33 1.12
N VAL A 120 -7.45 -12.38 2.04
CA VAL A 120 -8.58 -12.33 2.99
C VAL A 120 -9.88 -12.16 2.21
N LYS A 121 -10.77 -13.16 2.28
CA LYS A 121 -12.11 -13.15 1.66
C LYS A 121 -13.14 -12.44 2.55
N GLU A 122 -13.05 -12.67 3.85
CA GLU A 122 -14.14 -12.47 4.81
C GLU A 122 -13.56 -12.42 6.22
N LEU A 123 -13.95 -11.42 7.01
CA LEU A 123 -13.58 -11.31 8.42
C LEU A 123 -14.67 -11.94 9.28
N LEU A 124 -14.27 -12.48 10.43
CA LEU A 124 -15.14 -13.13 11.41
C LEU A 124 -14.86 -12.56 12.81
N PRO A 125 -15.76 -12.76 13.79
CA PRO A 125 -15.51 -12.37 15.19
C PRO A 125 -14.19 -12.95 15.73
N GLY A 126 -13.61 -12.30 16.75
CA GLY A 126 -12.39 -12.79 17.42
C GLY A 126 -11.10 -12.73 16.59
N GLY A 127 -11.06 -11.97 15.49
CA GLY A 127 -9.89 -11.89 14.62
C GLY A 127 -9.72 -13.12 13.72
N GLU A 128 -10.75 -13.94 13.57
CA GLU A 128 -10.80 -15.01 12.59
C GLU A 128 -11.10 -14.47 11.18
N PHE A 129 -10.74 -15.24 10.14
CA PHE A 129 -10.99 -14.86 8.76
C PHE A 129 -11.08 -16.09 7.83
N ARG A 130 -11.83 -15.98 6.74
CA ARG A 130 -11.70 -16.88 5.58
C ARG A 130 -10.78 -16.27 4.56
N PHE A 131 -10.00 -17.09 3.86
CA PHE A 131 -9.04 -16.62 2.86
C PHE A 131 -9.01 -17.54 1.62
N LEU A 132 -8.83 -16.91 0.47
CA LEU A 132 -8.78 -17.52 -0.86
C LEU A 132 -7.31 -17.73 -1.27
N HIS A 133 -6.92 -18.95 -1.61
CA HIS A 133 -5.52 -19.30 -1.90
C HIS A 133 -5.40 -20.56 -2.76
N ALA A 134 -4.24 -20.76 -3.39
CA ALA A 134 -3.91 -22.02 -4.07
C ALA A 134 -3.27 -23.03 -3.09
N SER A 135 -4.06 -23.96 -2.58
CA SER A 135 -3.64 -25.09 -1.75
C SER A 135 -2.83 -26.11 -2.55
N THR A 136 -1.73 -26.62 -1.99
CA THR A 136 -0.87 -27.64 -2.64
C THR A 136 -1.59 -28.95 -2.95
N THR A 137 -2.65 -29.29 -2.22
CA THR A 137 -3.43 -30.53 -2.39
C THR A 137 -4.71 -30.34 -3.20
N SER A 138 -5.29 -29.14 -3.17
CA SER A 138 -6.70 -28.92 -3.54
C SER A 138 -6.87 -27.82 -4.60
N GLY A 139 -5.79 -27.19 -5.06
CA GLY A 139 -5.87 -26.06 -5.97
C GLY A 139 -6.43 -24.81 -5.30
N VAL A 140 -7.00 -23.90 -6.10
CA VAL A 140 -7.60 -22.65 -5.60
C VAL A 140 -8.86 -22.93 -4.79
N ILE A 141 -8.81 -22.69 -3.48
CA ILE A 141 -9.90 -22.93 -2.52
C ILE A 141 -10.04 -21.78 -1.53
N VAL A 142 -11.16 -21.75 -0.81
CA VAL A 142 -11.34 -20.92 0.39
C VAL A 142 -11.12 -21.78 1.63
N SER A 143 -10.24 -21.35 2.52
CA SER A 143 -9.99 -21.96 3.83
C SER A 143 -10.32 -20.99 4.96
N LEU A 144 -10.50 -21.51 6.18
CA LEU A 144 -10.74 -20.78 7.42
C LEU A 144 -9.44 -20.70 8.24
N SER A 145 -9.19 -19.54 8.88
CA SER A 145 -7.98 -19.27 9.65
C SER A 145 -7.76 -20.22 10.85
N THR A 146 -8.84 -20.79 11.39
CA THR A 146 -8.85 -21.70 12.54
C THR A 146 -8.72 -23.18 12.19
N GLU A 147 -8.67 -23.56 10.90
CA GLU A 147 -8.27 -24.92 10.52
C GLU A 147 -6.87 -25.23 11.10
N PRO A 148 -6.63 -26.38 11.77
CA PRO A 148 -5.40 -26.61 12.53
C PRO A 148 -4.09 -26.43 11.75
N TYR A 149 -4.11 -26.67 10.43
CA TYR A 149 -2.95 -26.44 9.57
C TYR A 149 -2.60 -24.95 9.48
N TYR A 150 -3.56 -24.06 9.23
CA TYR A 150 -3.33 -22.62 9.07
C TYR A 150 -3.23 -21.89 10.41
N ALA A 151 -4.06 -22.27 11.39
CA ALA A 151 -4.07 -21.69 12.72
C ALA A 151 -2.67 -21.74 13.37
N SER A 152 -2.02 -22.90 13.26
CA SER A 152 -0.68 -23.14 13.79
C SER A 152 0.47 -22.56 12.94
N ARG A 153 0.18 -21.99 11.75
CA ARG A 153 1.18 -21.47 10.78
C ARG A 153 1.06 -19.98 10.47
N TYR A 154 0.03 -19.29 10.95
CA TYR A 154 -0.18 -17.86 10.68
C TYR A 154 0.98 -16.99 11.21
N LEU A 155 1.50 -16.08 10.38
CA LEU A 155 2.62 -15.20 10.72
C LEU A 155 2.21 -13.73 10.83
N ARG A 156 1.50 -13.20 9.82
CA ARG A 156 1.04 -11.80 9.72
C ARG A 156 0.14 -11.61 8.49
N GLY A 157 -0.54 -10.47 8.43
CA GLY A 157 -1.11 -9.94 7.19
C GLY A 157 -0.21 -8.87 6.55
N GLY A 158 -0.65 -8.35 5.42
CA GLY A 158 -0.07 -7.17 4.76
C GLY A 158 -1.05 -6.56 3.75
N ARG A 159 -1.04 -5.24 3.64
CA ARG A 159 -1.94 -4.48 2.76
C ARG A 159 -1.16 -3.79 1.64
N ILE A 160 -1.52 -4.11 0.40
CA ILE A 160 -1.04 -3.41 -0.80
C ILE A 160 -2.13 -2.55 -1.44
N LEU A 161 -3.42 -2.85 -1.18
CA LEU A 161 -4.54 -2.08 -1.70
C LEU A 161 -4.52 -0.67 -1.11
N GLN A 162 -4.58 0.33 -1.98
CA GLN A 162 -4.71 1.73 -1.58
C GLN A 162 -6.19 2.11 -1.62
N GLU A 163 -6.76 2.34 -0.43
CA GLU A 163 -8.07 2.95 -0.28
C GLU A 163 -8.14 4.25 -1.11
N ASN A 164 -9.10 4.33 -2.02
CA ASN A 164 -9.25 5.46 -2.94
C ASN A 164 -9.95 6.66 -2.23
N ASN A 165 -9.42 7.04 -1.05
CA ASN A 165 -9.95 8.05 -0.13
C ASN A 165 -10.17 9.43 -0.78
N ALA A 166 -9.57 9.71 -1.94
CA ALA A 166 -9.85 10.89 -2.74
C ALA A 166 -11.36 11.11 -3.01
N LEU A 167 -12.17 10.05 -3.11
CA LEU A 167 -13.63 10.18 -3.28
C LEU A 167 -14.33 10.53 -1.95
N ALA A 168 -14.04 9.78 -0.88
CA ALA A 168 -14.64 10.02 0.45
C ALA A 168 -14.26 11.39 1.06
N ILE A 169 -13.10 11.93 0.70
CA ILE A 169 -12.66 13.28 1.09
C ILE A 169 -13.36 14.35 0.21
N ALA A 170 -13.51 14.12 -1.10
CA ALA A 170 -14.18 15.07 -2.00
C ALA A 170 -15.69 15.25 -1.69
N GLU A 171 -16.34 14.26 -1.09
CA GLU A 171 -17.73 14.34 -0.63
C GLU A 171 -17.87 15.01 0.74
N LYS A 172 -16.90 14.83 1.65
CA LYS A 172 -16.96 15.34 3.03
C LYS A 172 -16.41 16.76 3.25
N VAL A 173 -15.81 17.39 2.25
CA VAL A 173 -15.44 18.81 2.31
C VAL A 173 -16.68 19.67 2.00
N PRO A 174 -17.20 20.49 2.94
CA PRO A 174 -18.26 21.45 2.64
C PRO A 174 -17.76 22.42 1.57
N ARG A 175 -18.59 22.68 0.54
CA ARG A 175 -18.24 23.60 -0.54
C ARG A 175 -18.36 25.06 -0.09
N GLU A 176 -17.46 25.50 0.79
CA GLU A 176 -17.29 26.94 1.06
C GLU A 176 -16.96 27.65 -0.26
N LYS A 177 -17.88 28.51 -0.71
CA LYS A 177 -17.66 29.37 -1.88
C LYS A 177 -16.47 30.30 -1.56
N PRO A 178 -15.47 30.45 -2.45
CA PRO A 178 -14.38 31.38 -2.23
C PRO A 178 -14.90 32.79 -1.94
N LYS A 179 -14.72 33.27 -0.70
CA LYS A 179 -15.01 34.66 -0.34
C LYS A 179 -14.09 35.56 -1.15
N GLN A 180 -14.66 36.45 -1.96
CA GLN A 180 -13.87 37.36 -2.77
C GLN A 180 -13.03 38.28 -1.87
N VAL A 181 -11.72 38.28 -2.08
CA VAL A 181 -10.78 39.15 -1.37
C VAL A 181 -11.01 40.58 -1.85
N LYS A 182 -11.72 41.39 -1.05
CA LYS A 182 -11.78 42.84 -1.26
C LYS A 182 -10.41 43.43 -0.97
N LYS A 183 -9.73 43.88 -2.04
CA LYS A 183 -8.43 44.56 -1.99
C LYS A 183 -8.64 45.98 -1.47
N GLY A 184 -8.25 46.24 -0.22
CA GLY A 184 -8.49 47.52 0.46
C GLY A 184 -7.42 47.87 1.51
N ASP A 185 -6.90 49.08 1.36
CA ASP A 185 -6.08 49.91 2.26
C ASP A 185 -5.07 49.33 3.25
N THR A 186 -3.82 49.75 3.01
CA THR A 186 -2.80 50.00 4.02
C THR A 186 -3.29 50.86 5.20
N ARG A 187 -2.95 50.46 6.43
CA ARG A 187 -2.15 51.28 7.36
C ARG A 187 -1.60 50.48 8.55
N ARG A 188 -0.72 51.15 9.30
CA ARG A 188 0.11 50.61 10.40
C ARG A 188 -0.75 50.28 11.63
N ASN A 189 -0.35 49.29 12.42
CA ASN A 189 0.32 49.53 13.72
C ASN A 189 0.80 48.21 14.33
N ALA A 190 1.81 48.29 15.21
CA ALA A 190 2.31 47.17 15.99
C ALA A 190 1.98 47.39 17.47
N PHE A 191 1.74 46.32 18.24
CA PHE A 191 1.94 46.33 19.69
C PHE A 191 2.27 44.93 20.25
N THR A 192 3.25 44.94 21.14
CA THR A 192 3.75 43.93 22.10
C THR A 192 2.94 42.67 22.42
N SER A 193 3.63 41.53 22.56
CA SER A 193 3.91 40.89 23.87
C SER A 193 4.89 39.71 23.66
N ALA A 194 6.03 39.70 24.36
CA ALA A 194 6.31 39.07 25.67
C ALA A 194 6.84 37.62 25.53
N LYS A 195 7.97 37.35 26.19
CA LYS A 195 8.78 36.13 26.04
C LYS A 195 8.95 35.48 27.41
N ALA A 196 8.29 34.34 27.63
CA ALA A 196 8.39 33.59 28.87
C ALA A 196 9.41 32.44 28.75
N LYS A 197 10.25 32.29 29.78
CA LYS A 197 10.82 30.99 30.19
C LYS A 197 9.91 30.42 31.28
N GLU A 198 9.95 29.11 31.53
CA GLU A 198 10.62 28.57 32.73
C GLU A 198 10.75 27.03 32.63
N GLN A 199 11.53 26.45 33.54
CA GLN A 199 11.70 25.00 33.69
C GLN A 199 10.90 24.51 34.91
N VAL A 200 10.41 23.27 34.88
CA VAL A 200 10.08 22.53 36.11
C VAL A 200 10.64 21.12 36.02
N LEU A 201 11.37 20.73 37.07
CA LEU A 201 11.97 19.42 37.30
C LEU A 201 11.06 18.61 38.22
N ILE A 202 10.92 17.29 37.98
CA ILE A 202 10.48 16.33 38.99
C ILE A 202 11.15 14.97 38.76
N GLU A 203 12.04 14.59 39.68
CA GLU A 203 12.37 13.20 40.01
C GLU A 203 11.25 12.67 40.96
N ALA A 204 11.10 11.40 41.36
CA ALA A 204 11.88 10.16 41.28
C ALA A 204 10.86 8.97 41.39
N PRO A 205 11.16 7.71 41.80
CA PRO A 205 12.45 7.03 42.05
C PRO A 205 12.57 5.64 41.37
N LYS A 206 13.51 4.83 41.88
CA LYS A 206 13.90 3.46 41.47
C LYS A 206 12.81 2.42 41.84
N THR A 207 12.81 1.20 41.29
CA THR A 207 13.59 0.05 41.82
C THR A 207 14.12 -0.92 40.75
N LYS A 208 15.01 -1.85 41.16
CA LYS A 208 15.59 -2.92 40.33
C LYS A 208 15.31 -4.31 40.93
N SER A 209 15.05 -5.25 40.03
CA SER A 209 15.38 -6.70 40.04
C SER A 209 15.88 -7.40 41.32
N GLU A 210 15.12 -8.40 41.76
CA GLU A 210 15.58 -9.78 42.04
C GLU A 210 14.63 -10.70 41.22
N LYS A 211 15.03 -11.78 40.52
CA LYS A 211 16.07 -12.81 40.69
C LYS A 211 15.68 -13.94 41.65
N GLU A 212 14.65 -14.68 41.25
CA GLU A 212 14.28 -15.96 41.85
C GLU A 212 15.08 -17.11 41.20
N THR A 213 15.66 -17.97 42.03
CA THR A 213 16.32 -19.23 41.63
C THR A 213 15.70 -20.36 42.43
N ALA A 214 15.10 -21.33 41.76
CA ALA A 214 14.54 -22.54 42.37
C ALA A 214 15.16 -23.76 41.69
N ASP A 215 15.69 -24.68 42.49
CA ASP A 215 16.45 -25.84 42.01
C ASP A 215 16.22 -27.02 42.98
N ILE A 216 15.50 -28.05 42.50
CA ILE A 216 15.33 -29.41 43.08
C ILE A 216 14.74 -29.49 44.53
N PRO A 217 14.39 -30.66 45.12
CA PRO A 217 14.52 -32.06 44.66
C PRO A 217 13.45 -32.55 43.66
#